data_AF-A0A1B2HKP5-F1
#
_entry.id   AF-A0A1B2HKP5-F1
#
_cell.length_a   1.000
_cell.length_b   1.000
_cell.length_c   1.000
_cell.angle_alpha   90.00
_cell.angle_beta   90.00
_cell.angle_gamma   90.00
#
_symmetry.space_group_name_H-M   'P 1'
#
loop_
_entity.id
_entity.type
_entity.pdbx_description
1 polymer ?
#
loop_
_entity_poly.entity_id
_entity_poly.type
_entity_poly.pdbx_seq_one_letter_code
_entity_poly.pdbx_strand_id
1 'polypeptide(L)'
;MTDRRHGRRDGRAGLSGETGWLRALRKLTTERMNADLLQCESDLAELVDRWTTAAGPVEALRDRVARAEQELAEADKDPDLDWPPRLADARHTVEFARNRRRNAHLARREDAARRHYEAQRALGEVVQLVSMLQREIDQLKEVIAVRRDMVRAHGSRRIACYWQHYARAHRDHAKKAGETPPRDPDLPWDDEGGQRL
;
A
#
# COMPACT_ATOMS: atom_id res chain seq x y z
N MET A 1 -12.97 -0.41 61.44
CA MET A 1 -11.65 0.11 61.03
C MET A 1 -11.24 -0.62 59.76
N THR A 2 -11.13 0.13 58.68
CA THR A 2 -11.16 -0.35 57.29
C THR A 2 -9.80 -0.84 56.80
N ASP A 3 -9.91 -1.92 56.03
CA ASP A 3 -8.90 -2.63 55.25
C ASP A 3 -8.09 -1.70 54.33
N ARG A 4 -6.76 -1.88 54.31
CA ARG A 4 -5.85 -1.27 53.32
C ARG A 4 -4.90 -2.32 52.76
N ARG A 5 -5.42 -3.49 52.38
CA ARG A 5 -4.90 -4.20 51.21
C ARG A 5 -5.37 -3.42 49.98
N HIS A 6 -4.45 -3.09 49.08
CA HIS A 6 -4.59 -2.63 47.67
C HIS A 6 -3.46 -1.62 47.36
N GLY A 7 -2.22 -2.09 47.46
CA GLY A 7 -1.06 -1.42 46.86
C GLY A 7 -1.11 -1.64 45.35
N ARG A 8 -1.20 -0.54 44.61
CA ARG A 8 -1.42 -0.46 43.16
C ARG A 8 -0.47 -1.35 42.37
N ARG A 9 -1.06 -2.06 41.39
CA ARG A 9 -0.42 -2.89 40.38
C ARG A 9 0.16 -2.07 39.22
N ASP A 10 0.64 -0.86 39.51
CA ASP A 10 1.27 -0.01 38.51
C ASP A 10 2.78 -0.13 38.71
N GLY A 11 3.46 -0.83 37.79
CA GLY A 11 4.92 -1.02 37.75
C GLY A 11 5.71 0.26 37.50
N ARG A 12 5.29 1.39 38.07
CA ARG A 12 5.97 2.69 38.09
C ARG A 12 6.56 2.95 39.48
N ALA A 13 7.43 2.06 39.94
CA ALA A 13 8.29 2.36 41.09
C ALA A 13 9.68 2.77 40.56
N GLY A 14 9.97 4.07 40.60
CA GLY A 14 11.33 4.59 40.73
C GLY A 14 12.32 4.40 39.58
N LEU A 15 12.02 4.88 38.37
CA LEU A 15 13.00 4.97 37.28
C LEU A 15 13.41 6.43 37.00
N SER A 16 14.00 7.10 37.99
CA SER A 16 14.71 8.36 37.76
C SER A 16 16.18 8.07 37.48
N GLY A 17 16.53 7.93 36.20
CA GLY A 17 17.91 7.76 35.75
C GLY A 17 18.03 6.92 34.49
N GLU A 18 17.86 7.55 33.33
CA GLU A 18 18.20 6.90 32.05
C GLU A 18 19.73 6.84 31.91
N THR A 19 20.29 5.71 32.30
CA THR A 19 21.73 5.41 32.21
C THR A 19 22.21 5.39 30.75
N GLY A 20 23.47 5.74 30.49
CA GLY A 20 24.03 5.77 29.13
C GLY A 20 23.90 4.44 28.36
N TRP A 21 23.90 3.31 29.09
CA TRP A 21 23.73 1.98 28.52
C TRP A 21 22.26 1.66 28.17
N LEU A 22 21.25 2.16 28.90
CA LEU A 22 19.83 2.08 28.49
C LEU A 22 19.64 2.80 27.17
N ARG A 23 20.29 3.96 27.04
CA ARG A 23 20.32 4.73 25.80
C ARG A 23 21.00 3.96 24.68
N ALA A 24 22.16 3.34 24.92
CA ALA A 24 22.87 2.56 23.90
C ALA A 24 22.09 1.31 23.44
N LEU A 25 21.53 0.53 24.37
CA LEU A 25 20.72 -0.64 24.03
C LEU A 25 19.40 -0.27 23.36
N ARG A 26 18.76 0.85 23.74
CA ARG A 26 17.61 1.39 23.00
C ARG A 26 18.05 1.79 21.61
N LYS A 27 19.14 2.55 21.49
CA LYS A 27 19.68 3.06 20.22
C LYS A 27 19.95 1.93 19.22
N LEU A 28 20.71 0.90 19.59
CA LEU A 28 21.06 -0.22 18.69
C LEU A 28 19.84 -1.00 18.15
N THR A 29 18.84 -1.29 18.98
CA THR A 29 17.62 -1.98 18.52
C THR A 29 16.68 -1.06 17.75
N THR A 30 16.62 0.19 18.16
CA THR A 30 15.80 1.21 17.50
C THR A 30 16.39 1.49 16.11
N GLU A 31 17.70 1.51 15.94
CA GLU A 31 18.35 1.77 14.65
C GLU A 31 18.07 0.67 13.61
N ARG A 32 18.29 -0.61 13.93
CA ARG A 32 18.05 -1.69 12.96
C ARG A 32 16.57 -1.84 12.63
N MET A 33 15.69 -1.80 13.63
CA MET A 33 14.26 -1.94 13.39
C MET A 33 13.64 -0.67 12.76
N ASN A 34 14.20 0.51 13.03
CA ASN A 34 13.81 1.73 12.33
C ASN A 34 14.29 1.70 10.88
N ALA A 35 15.46 1.13 10.58
CA ALA A 35 15.90 0.94 9.20
C ALA A 35 14.89 0.05 8.44
N ASP A 36 14.45 -1.06 9.04
CA ASP A 36 13.41 -1.92 8.46
C ASP A 36 12.07 -1.19 8.29
N LEU A 37 11.68 -0.34 9.25
CA LEU A 37 10.46 0.49 9.14
C LEU A 37 10.58 1.54 8.05
N LEU A 38 11.73 2.21 7.95
CA LEU A 38 12.01 3.21 6.92
C LEU A 38 11.99 2.58 5.53
N GLN A 39 12.50 1.35 5.39
CA GLN A 39 12.39 0.61 4.13
C GLN A 39 10.93 0.36 3.78
N CYS A 40 10.12 -0.17 4.71
CA CYS A 40 8.70 -0.40 4.44
C CYS A 40 7.94 0.91 4.16
N GLU A 41 8.28 2.02 4.82
CA GLU A 41 7.69 3.34 4.56
C GLU A 41 8.09 3.88 3.17
N SER A 42 9.33 3.61 2.73
CA SER A 42 9.80 3.93 1.38
C SER A 42 9.06 3.11 0.32
N ASP A 43 8.94 1.80 0.53
CA ASP A 43 8.22 0.89 -0.37
C ASP A 43 6.73 1.31 -0.48
N LEU A 44 6.13 1.75 0.63
CA LEU A 44 4.76 2.28 0.65
C LEU A 44 4.64 3.56 -0.18
N ALA A 45 5.60 4.48 -0.04
CA ALA A 45 5.61 5.71 -0.83
C ALA A 45 5.69 5.42 -2.34
N GLU A 46 6.54 4.47 -2.73
CA GLU A 46 6.67 4.04 -4.12
C GLU A 46 5.37 3.41 -4.65
N LEU A 47 4.73 2.53 -3.87
CA LEU A 47 3.44 1.94 -4.26
C LEU A 47 2.34 2.99 -4.39
N VAL A 48 2.29 3.98 -3.50
CA VAL A 48 1.34 5.09 -3.58
C VAL A 48 1.57 5.96 -4.82
N ASP A 49 2.82 6.21 -5.19
CA ASP A 49 3.16 6.96 -6.41
C ASP A 49 2.72 6.20 -7.68
N ARG A 50 3.02 4.89 -7.73
CA ARG A 50 2.54 4.00 -8.79
C ARG A 50 1.01 3.97 -8.86
N TRP A 51 0.33 3.90 -7.72
CA TRP A 51 -1.13 3.94 -7.64
C TRP A 51 -1.68 5.26 -8.16
N THR A 52 -1.09 6.39 -7.78
CA THR A 52 -1.51 7.73 -8.22
C THR A 52 -1.37 7.86 -9.74
N THR A 53 -0.25 7.39 -10.29
CA THR A 53 0.00 7.37 -11.73
C THR A 53 -1.01 6.48 -12.47
N ALA A 54 -1.31 5.29 -11.94
CA ALA A 54 -2.27 4.37 -12.53
C ALA A 54 -3.74 4.86 -12.41
N ALA A 55 -4.08 5.54 -11.32
CA ALA A 55 -5.42 6.06 -11.06
C ALA A 55 -5.74 7.34 -11.85
N GLY A 56 -4.74 8.16 -12.15
CA GLY A 56 -4.86 9.40 -12.91
C GLY A 56 -5.69 9.30 -14.21
N PRO A 57 -5.45 8.32 -15.11
CA PRO A 57 -6.19 8.20 -16.36
C PRO A 57 -7.61 7.62 -16.24
N VAL A 58 -8.05 7.15 -15.07
CA VAL A 58 -9.32 6.40 -14.93
C VAL A 58 -10.53 7.22 -15.38
N GLU A 59 -10.64 8.48 -14.96
CA GLU A 59 -11.79 9.33 -15.35
C GLU A 59 -11.78 9.65 -16.85
N ALA A 60 -10.61 9.94 -17.42
CA ALA A 60 -10.48 10.17 -18.87
C ALA A 60 -10.86 8.91 -19.68
N LEU A 61 -10.54 7.72 -19.17
CA LEU A 61 -10.95 6.45 -19.79
C LEU A 61 -12.46 6.21 -19.64
N ARG A 62 -13.08 6.57 -18.51
CA ARG A 62 -14.54 6.53 -18.33
C ARG A 62 -15.25 7.44 -19.33
N ASP A 63 -14.78 8.68 -19.49
CA ASP A 63 -15.30 9.60 -20.50
C ASP A 63 -15.16 9.05 -21.91
N ARG A 64 -14.02 8.40 -22.21
CA ARG A 64 -13.79 7.75 -23.51
C ARG A 64 -14.76 6.60 -23.76
N VAL A 65 -15.05 5.78 -22.75
CA VAL A 65 -16.06 4.72 -22.83
C VAL A 65 -17.44 5.33 -23.09
N ALA A 66 -17.84 6.36 -22.33
CA ALA A 66 -19.13 7.01 -22.50
C ALA A 66 -19.32 7.61 -23.91
N ARG A 67 -18.27 8.23 -24.47
CA ARG A 67 -18.29 8.71 -25.85
C ARG A 67 -18.40 7.58 -26.87
N ALA A 68 -17.64 6.50 -26.68
CA ALA A 68 -17.68 5.34 -27.58
C ALA A 68 -19.04 4.62 -27.51
N GLU A 69 -19.66 4.57 -26.33
CA GLU A 69 -21.02 4.06 -26.13
C GLU A 69 -22.05 4.93 -26.85
N GLN A 70 -21.92 6.26 -26.77
CA GLN A 70 -22.76 7.17 -27.53
C GLN A 70 -22.56 7.01 -29.04
N GLU A 71 -21.33 6.90 -29.53
CA GLU A 71 -21.03 6.63 -30.95
C GLU A 71 -21.67 5.32 -31.42
N LEU A 72 -21.60 4.26 -30.60
CA LEU A 72 -22.21 2.99 -30.90
C LEU A 72 -23.75 3.09 -30.94
N ALA A 73 -24.35 3.78 -29.96
CA ALA A 73 -25.79 4.02 -29.93
C ALA A 73 -26.29 4.83 -31.15
N GLU A 74 -25.51 5.82 -31.60
CA GLU A 74 -25.79 6.55 -32.84
C GLU A 74 -25.63 5.65 -34.08
N ALA A 75 -24.63 4.77 -34.09
CA ALA A 75 -24.39 3.83 -35.18
C ALA A 75 -25.42 2.67 -35.23
N ASP A 76 -26.08 2.37 -34.11
CA ASP A 76 -27.17 1.38 -34.02
C ASP A 76 -28.51 1.94 -34.53
N LYS A 77 -28.63 3.26 -34.74
CA LYS A 77 -29.84 3.85 -35.34
C LYS A 77 -30.02 3.39 -36.77
N ASP A 78 -31.26 3.09 -37.15
CA ASP A 78 -31.59 2.62 -38.48
C ASP A 78 -31.11 3.63 -39.55
N PRO A 79 -30.34 3.18 -40.56
CA PRO A 79 -29.90 4.06 -41.63
C PRO A 79 -31.10 4.41 -42.51
N ASP A 80 -31.22 5.69 -42.87
CA ASP A 80 -32.16 6.10 -43.93
C ASP A 80 -31.64 5.56 -45.27
N LEU A 81 -32.22 4.44 -45.70
CA LEU A 81 -31.88 3.77 -46.94
C LEU A 81 -32.53 4.43 -48.16
N ASP A 82 -33.53 5.29 -47.95
CA ASP A 82 -34.42 5.85 -48.98
C ASP A 82 -34.12 7.35 -49.28
N TRP A 83 -33.25 8.00 -48.50
CA TRP A 83 -32.70 9.36 -48.72
C TRP A 83 -32.21 9.56 -50.18
N PRO A 84 -32.37 10.75 -50.81
CA PRO A 84 -32.85 10.83 -52.18
C PRO A 84 -31.90 10.22 -53.22
N PRO A 85 -32.46 9.79 -54.36
CA PRO A 85 -31.82 8.89 -55.33
C PRO A 85 -30.81 9.59 -56.24
N ARG A 86 -30.14 10.67 -55.79
CA ARG A 86 -29.21 11.46 -56.62
C ARG A 86 -27.97 10.69 -57.11
N LEU A 87 -27.80 9.43 -56.70
CA LEU A 87 -26.71 8.54 -57.11
C LEU A 87 -27.17 7.36 -58.01
N ALA A 88 -28.47 7.22 -58.29
CA ALA A 88 -28.97 6.26 -59.26
C ALA A 88 -28.76 6.84 -60.67
N ASP A 89 -27.51 6.74 -61.14
CA ASP A 89 -27.15 7.05 -62.51
C ASP A 89 -27.42 5.83 -63.40
N ALA A 90 -27.50 5.98 -64.73
CA ALA A 90 -27.85 4.90 -65.67
C ALA A 90 -26.95 3.63 -65.58
N ARG A 91 -25.84 3.72 -64.85
CA ARG A 91 -24.86 2.64 -64.60
C ARG A 91 -25.05 1.88 -63.28
N HIS A 92 -25.87 2.37 -62.34
CA HIS A 92 -26.04 1.77 -61.02
C HIS A 92 -27.52 1.68 -60.64
N THR A 93 -28.01 0.45 -60.41
CA THR A 93 -29.39 0.21 -60.00
C THR A 93 -29.67 0.77 -58.59
N VAL A 94 -30.95 1.04 -58.30
CA VAL A 94 -31.41 1.48 -56.97
C VAL A 94 -31.01 0.48 -55.88
N GLU A 95 -31.09 -0.82 -56.17
CA GLU A 95 -30.65 -1.90 -55.27
C GLU A 95 -29.15 -1.82 -54.95
N PHE A 96 -28.31 -1.54 -55.95
CA PHE A 96 -26.88 -1.36 -55.75
C PHE A 96 -26.58 -0.17 -54.83
N ALA A 97 -27.25 0.96 -55.03
CA ALA A 97 -27.11 2.14 -54.17
C ALA A 97 -27.55 1.84 -52.72
N ARG A 98 -28.67 1.11 -52.55
CA ARG A 98 -29.17 0.67 -51.23
C ARG A 98 -28.20 -0.27 -50.52
N ASN A 99 -27.68 -1.28 -51.23
CA ASN A 99 -26.69 -2.21 -50.69
C ASN A 99 -25.40 -1.51 -50.29
N ARG A 100 -24.92 -0.55 -51.09
CA ARG A 100 -23.73 0.25 -50.74
C ARG A 100 -23.95 1.06 -49.46
N ARG A 101 -25.11 1.70 -49.28
CA ARG A 101 -25.47 2.44 -48.06
C ARG A 101 -25.55 1.51 -46.86
N ARG A 102 -26.19 0.35 -47.00
CA ARG A 102 -26.26 -0.67 -45.97
C ARG A 102 -24.88 -1.15 -45.54
N ASN A 103 -24.00 -1.46 -46.49
CA ASN A 103 -22.63 -1.87 -46.19
C ASN A 103 -21.83 -0.76 -45.50
N ALA A 104 -22.00 0.50 -45.92
CA ALA A 104 -21.35 1.63 -45.26
C ALA A 104 -21.84 1.81 -43.82
N HIS A 105 -23.13 1.62 -43.56
CA HIS A 105 -23.69 1.64 -42.22
C HIS A 105 -23.16 0.48 -41.35
N LEU A 106 -23.15 -0.75 -41.87
CA LEU A 106 -22.59 -1.91 -41.18
C LEU A 106 -21.12 -1.71 -40.81
N ALA A 107 -20.32 -1.18 -41.73
CA ALA A 107 -18.91 -0.87 -41.48
C ALA A 107 -18.73 0.17 -40.36
N ARG A 108 -19.53 1.25 -40.36
CA ARG A 108 -19.51 2.25 -39.27
C ARG A 108 -19.88 1.65 -37.92
N ARG A 109 -20.89 0.77 -37.90
CA ARG A 109 -21.33 0.07 -36.69
C ARG A 109 -20.23 -0.86 -36.16
N GLU A 110 -19.59 -1.61 -37.04
CA GLU A 110 -18.45 -2.47 -36.67
C GLU A 110 -17.28 -1.65 -36.10
N ASP A 111 -16.94 -0.53 -36.73
CA ASP A 111 -15.92 0.40 -36.24
C ASP A 111 -16.26 0.97 -34.86
N ALA A 112 -17.50 1.43 -34.67
CA ALA A 112 -17.96 1.96 -33.39
C ALA A 112 -17.93 0.89 -32.29
N ALA A 113 -18.37 -0.34 -32.60
CA ALA A 113 -18.34 -1.47 -31.68
C ALA A 113 -16.90 -1.84 -31.28
N ARG A 114 -15.95 -1.83 -32.23
CA ARG A 114 -14.52 -2.03 -31.95
C ARG A 114 -13.99 -0.97 -30.99
N ARG A 115 -14.22 0.31 -31.26
CA ARG A 115 -13.77 1.42 -30.39
C ARG A 115 -14.35 1.32 -28.98
N HIS A 116 -15.63 0.98 -28.88
CA HIS A 116 -16.28 0.78 -27.59
C HIS A 116 -15.64 -0.36 -26.81
N TYR A 117 -15.44 -1.52 -27.45
CA TYR A 117 -14.76 -2.66 -26.82
C TYR A 117 -13.33 -2.32 -26.38
N GLU A 118 -12.55 -1.65 -27.23
CA GLU A 118 -11.18 -1.24 -26.88
C GLU A 118 -11.15 -0.26 -25.71
N ALA A 119 -12.08 0.70 -25.67
CA ALA A 119 -12.20 1.65 -24.56
C ALA A 119 -12.57 0.93 -23.25
N GLN A 120 -13.53 0.01 -23.30
CA GLN A 120 -13.93 -0.78 -22.13
C GLN A 120 -12.80 -1.67 -21.63
N ARG A 121 -12.08 -2.32 -22.55
CA ARG A 121 -10.91 -3.15 -22.22
C ARG A 121 -9.83 -2.31 -21.53
N ALA A 122 -9.47 -1.17 -22.09
CA ALA A 122 -8.46 -0.28 -21.52
C ALA A 122 -8.85 0.21 -20.11
N LEU A 123 -10.12 0.59 -19.92
CA LEU A 123 -10.63 0.96 -18.60
C LEU A 123 -10.55 -0.23 -17.62
N GLY A 124 -10.95 -1.42 -18.06
CA GLY A 124 -10.89 -2.64 -17.25
C GLY A 124 -9.47 -2.97 -16.79
N GLU A 125 -8.49 -2.93 -17.69
CA GLU A 125 -7.07 -3.19 -17.39
C GLU A 125 -6.53 -2.20 -16.34
N VAL A 126 -6.82 -0.90 -16.49
CA VAL A 126 -6.38 0.12 -15.54
C VAL A 126 -7.07 -0.03 -14.18
N VAL A 127 -8.38 -0.27 -14.15
CA VAL A 127 -9.12 -0.48 -12.89
C VAL A 127 -8.62 -1.71 -12.13
N GLN A 128 -8.27 -2.78 -12.85
CA GLN A 128 -7.66 -3.97 -12.25
C GLN A 128 -6.30 -3.65 -11.63
N LEU A 129 -5.43 -2.93 -12.35
CA LEU A 129 -4.13 -2.48 -11.84
C LEU A 129 -4.28 -1.62 -10.57
N VAL A 130 -5.16 -0.61 -10.61
CA VAL A 130 -5.44 0.26 -9.45
C VAL A 130 -5.93 -0.55 -8.25
N SER A 131 -6.81 -1.52 -8.48
CA SER A 131 -7.33 -2.40 -7.42
C SER A 131 -6.26 -3.31 -6.83
N MET A 132 -5.36 -3.83 -7.67
CA MET A 132 -4.22 -4.65 -7.22
C MET A 132 -3.25 -3.82 -6.37
N LEU A 133 -2.85 -2.64 -6.86
CA LEU A 133 -1.98 -1.71 -6.13
C LEU A 133 -2.60 -1.29 -4.79
N GLN A 134 -3.91 -1.02 -4.75
CA GLN A 134 -4.61 -0.70 -3.51
C GLN A 134 -4.51 -1.82 -2.48
N ARG A 135 -4.68 -3.09 -2.90
CA ARG A 135 -4.53 -4.25 -2.00
C ARG A 135 -3.12 -4.39 -1.47
N GLU A 136 -2.10 -4.20 -2.31
CA GLU A 136 -0.70 -4.24 -1.90
C GLU A 136 -0.37 -3.13 -0.89
N ILE A 137 -0.88 -1.91 -1.12
CA ILE A 137 -0.77 -0.77 -0.20
C ILE A 137 -1.37 -1.14 1.16
N ASP A 138 -2.57 -1.71 1.18
CA ASP A 138 -3.26 -2.05 2.43
C ASP A 138 -2.54 -3.18 3.18
N GLN A 139 -2.05 -4.20 2.48
CA GLN A 139 -1.21 -5.26 3.06
C GLN A 139 0.09 -4.68 3.66
N LEU A 140 0.75 -3.77 2.97
CA LEU A 140 2.00 -3.18 3.46
C LEU A 140 1.75 -2.29 4.68
N LYS A 141 0.64 -1.56 4.73
CA LYS A 141 0.22 -0.80 5.92
C LYS A 141 0.02 -1.72 7.14
N GLU A 142 -0.58 -2.89 6.95
CA GLU A 142 -0.72 -3.89 8.02
C GLU A 142 0.64 -4.40 8.50
N VAL A 143 1.55 -4.74 7.59
CA VAL A 143 2.92 -5.16 7.93
C VAL A 143 3.65 -4.08 8.72
N ILE A 144 3.55 -2.82 8.29
CA ILE A 144 4.15 -1.68 9.00
C ILE A 144 3.57 -1.56 10.41
N ALA A 145 2.25 -1.70 10.57
CA ALA A 145 1.59 -1.63 11.88
C ALA A 145 2.09 -2.74 12.82
N VAL A 146 2.12 -3.99 12.34
CA VAL A 146 2.63 -5.14 13.11
C VAL A 146 4.10 -4.95 13.48
N ARG A 147 4.94 -4.52 12.54
CA ARG A 147 6.36 -4.25 12.80
C ARG A 147 6.52 -3.18 13.86
N ARG A 148 5.77 -2.08 13.78
CA ARG A 148 5.79 -1.00 14.77
C ARG A 148 5.45 -1.50 16.18
N ASP A 149 4.47 -2.39 16.30
CA ASP A 149 4.10 -2.98 17.58
C ASP A 149 5.16 -3.97 18.08
N MET A 150 5.79 -4.75 17.20
CA MET A 150 6.94 -5.59 17.55
C MET A 150 8.11 -4.78 18.06
N VAL A 151 8.44 -3.63 17.44
CA VAL A 151 9.50 -2.72 17.92
C VAL A 151 9.22 -2.26 19.34
N ARG A 152 7.98 -1.82 19.60
CA ARG A 152 7.54 -1.40 20.94
C ARG A 152 7.66 -2.54 21.95
N ALA A 153 7.12 -3.71 21.63
CA ALA A 153 7.12 -4.87 22.52
C ALA A 153 8.53 -5.38 22.83
N HIS A 154 9.39 -5.48 21.81
CA HIS A 154 10.78 -5.91 21.96
C HIS A 154 11.59 -4.92 22.81
N GLY A 155 11.44 -3.61 22.56
CA GLY A 155 12.05 -2.57 23.38
C GLY A 155 11.64 -2.67 24.85
N SER A 156 10.34 -2.82 25.13
CA SER A 156 9.83 -2.98 26.50
C SER A 156 10.34 -4.26 27.18
N ARG A 157 10.38 -5.40 26.48
CA ARG A 157 10.85 -6.67 27.02
C ARG A 157 12.33 -6.64 27.39
N ARG A 158 13.18 -6.06 26.54
CA ARG A 158 14.63 -5.95 26.80
C ARG A 158 14.93 -5.09 28.02
N ILE A 159 14.22 -3.96 28.16
CA ILE A 159 14.30 -3.09 29.34
C ILE A 159 13.87 -3.86 30.60
N ALA A 160 12.77 -4.62 30.53
CA ALA A 160 12.29 -5.41 31.66
C ALA A 160 13.28 -6.53 32.08
N CYS A 161 13.81 -7.28 31.11
CA CYS A 161 14.82 -8.32 31.36
C CYS A 161 16.07 -7.74 32.02
N TYR A 162 16.54 -6.59 31.54
CA TYR A 162 17.67 -5.91 32.20
C TYR A 162 17.35 -5.63 33.67
N TRP A 163 16.21 -4.99 33.96
CA TRP A 163 15.90 -4.59 35.34
C TRP A 163 15.77 -5.79 36.26
N GLN A 164 15.26 -6.92 35.74
CA GLN A 164 15.23 -8.19 36.46
C GLN A 164 16.63 -8.74 36.76
N HIS A 165 17.56 -8.70 35.81
CA HIS A 165 18.95 -9.12 36.03
C HIS A 165 19.67 -8.21 37.02
N TYR A 166 19.55 -6.89 36.86
CA TYR A 166 20.14 -5.90 37.75
C TYR A 166 19.62 -6.04 39.19
N ALA A 167 18.30 -6.21 39.38
CA ALA A 167 17.70 -6.42 40.69
C ALA A 167 18.18 -7.72 41.35
N ARG A 168 18.36 -8.80 40.58
CA ARG A 168 18.89 -10.08 41.11
C ARG A 168 20.35 -9.98 41.55
N ALA A 169 21.18 -9.20 40.84
CA ALA A 169 22.60 -9.06 41.13
C ALA A 169 22.90 -8.16 42.35
N HIS A 170 21.97 -7.29 42.76
CA HIS A 170 22.21 -6.29 43.80
C HIS A 170 21.05 -6.21 44.79
N ARG A 171 21.13 -6.93 45.94
CA ARG A 171 20.09 -6.99 47.00
C ARG A 171 19.64 -5.63 47.60
N ASP A 172 20.42 -4.56 47.44
CA ASP A 172 20.11 -3.21 47.95
C ASP A 172 19.75 -2.24 46.81
N HIS A 173 18.61 -2.50 46.17
CA HIS A 173 18.24 -1.99 44.85
C HIS A 173 18.14 -0.45 44.73
N ALA A 174 17.83 0.27 45.82
CA ALA A 174 17.57 1.71 45.77
C ALA A 174 18.81 2.59 45.97
N LYS A 175 19.85 2.09 46.65
CA LYS A 175 21.07 2.88 46.93
C LYS A 175 22.12 2.78 45.81
N LYS A 176 22.23 1.62 45.16
CA LYS A 176 23.28 1.37 44.15
C LYS A 176 22.99 1.88 42.73
N ALA A 177 21.73 2.17 42.42
CA ALA A 177 21.33 2.67 41.10
C ALA A 177 21.98 4.04 40.75
N GLY A 178 22.42 4.81 41.75
CA GLY A 178 23.13 6.07 41.57
C GLY A 178 24.67 6.01 41.67
N GLU A 179 25.24 4.96 42.28
CA GLU A 179 26.65 4.96 42.72
C GLU A 179 27.58 4.09 41.87
N THR A 180 27.05 3.15 41.09
CA THR A 180 27.91 2.26 40.29
C THR A 180 27.27 2.05 38.92
N PRO A 181 27.87 2.55 37.82
CA PRO A 181 27.46 2.10 36.51
C PRO A 181 27.62 0.57 36.47
N PRO A 182 26.61 -0.18 36.05
CA PRO A 182 26.69 -1.63 36.00
C PRO A 182 27.89 -2.02 35.15
N ARG A 183 28.71 -2.95 35.65
CA ARG A 183 29.78 -3.57 34.87
C ARG A 183 29.14 -4.38 33.73
N ASP A 184 29.75 -4.33 32.54
CA ASP A 184 29.26 -5.07 31.38
C ASP A 184 29.09 -6.56 31.73
N PRO A 185 27.92 -7.17 31.45
CA PRO A 185 27.82 -8.62 31.46
C PRO A 185 28.56 -9.17 30.25
N ASP A 186 29.37 -10.21 30.45
CA ASP A 186 29.92 -10.99 29.35
C ASP A 186 28.75 -11.60 28.56
N LEU A 187 28.50 -11.06 27.36
CA LEU A 187 27.45 -11.55 26.49
C LEU A 187 28.00 -12.77 25.72
N PRO A 188 27.31 -13.92 25.75
CA PRO A 188 27.83 -15.18 25.19
C PRO A 188 27.91 -15.22 23.66
N TRP A 189 27.64 -14.11 22.96
CA TRP A 189 27.68 -14.01 21.49
C TRP A 189 28.76 -13.05 20.97
N ASP A 190 29.59 -12.46 21.85
CA ASP A 190 30.75 -11.67 21.41
C ASP A 190 31.90 -12.54 20.86
N ASP A 191 31.76 -13.88 20.89
CA ASP A 191 32.74 -14.85 20.37
C ASP A 191 32.42 -15.43 18.98
N GLU A 192 31.31 -15.05 18.32
CA GLU A 192 31.10 -15.44 16.92
C GLU A 192 31.73 -14.40 15.98
N GLY A 193 33.01 -14.64 15.71
CA GLY A 193 33.85 -14.02 14.70
C GLY A 193 33.09 -13.39 13.53
N GLY A 194 32.94 -12.07 13.59
CA GLY A 194 32.85 -11.23 12.40
C GLY A 194 34.15 -11.32 11.62
N GLN A 195 34.32 -12.39 10.84
CA GLN A 195 35.23 -12.40 9.71
C GLN A 195 34.81 -11.24 8.80
N ARG A 196 35.68 -10.24 8.77
CA ARG A 196 35.63 -9.13 7.82
C ARG A 196 35.63 -9.72 6.40
N LEU A 197 34.59 -9.42 5.64
CA LEU A 197 34.64 -9.27 4.19
C LEU A 197 34.27 -7.82 3.87
#